data_AF-A0A8B9Z595-F1
#
_entry.id   AF-A0A8B9Z595-F1
#
_cell.length_a   1.000
_cell.length_b   1.000
_cell.length_c   1.000
_cell.angle_alpha   90.00
_cell.angle_beta   90.00
_cell.angle_gamma   90.00
#
_symmetry.space_group_name_H-M   'P 1'
#
loop_
_entity.id
_entity.type
_entity.pdbx_description
1 polymer ?
#
loop_
_entity_poly.entity_id
_entity_poly.type
_entity_poly.pdbx_seq_one_letter_code
_entity_poly.pdbx_strand_id
1 'polypeptide(L)'
;MLAAGLLEELRDFHRRYNREKVAENRQDYQHGIFQSIGFKEFHEYLVSEGNCSPETSALLLQKGIQALKQVTKRYARRQNKWVRNRFLRRPGPNVPPVYGLEVSDLLRWEEDVLKPALEIVESFIQGREPPAEPVKMEYDVNENKRSHRVCELCDRVIIGDREWAAHTRSKSHLHHLKKRRKLEAASRVAETEGDSGGPETLGDDSSLPLP
;
A
#
# COMPACT_ATOMS: atom_id res chain seq x y z
N MET A 1 17.93 -19.98 -9.61
CA MET A 1 18.16 -18.57 -10.00
C MET A 1 19.63 -18.21 -9.89
N LEU A 2 20.21 -18.02 -8.70
CA LEU A 2 21.64 -17.67 -8.57
C LEU A 2 22.55 -18.71 -9.22
N ALA A 3 22.40 -19.99 -8.84
CA ALA A 3 23.16 -21.10 -9.45
C ALA A 3 22.88 -21.30 -10.95
N ALA A 4 21.83 -20.67 -11.49
CA ALA A 4 21.45 -20.77 -12.90
C ALA A 4 21.91 -19.57 -13.73
N GLY A 5 22.78 -18.70 -13.19
CA GLY A 5 23.37 -17.59 -13.96
C GLY A 5 22.77 -16.20 -13.72
N LEU A 6 21.97 -16.00 -12.67
CA LEU A 6 21.32 -14.70 -12.43
C LEU A 6 22.34 -13.56 -12.30
N LEU A 7 23.47 -13.77 -11.63
CA LEU A 7 24.43 -12.68 -11.40
C LEU A 7 25.09 -12.23 -12.70
N GLU A 8 25.34 -13.18 -13.60
CA GLU A 8 25.86 -12.96 -14.95
C GLU A 8 24.88 -12.12 -15.77
N GLU A 9 23.59 -12.46 -15.74
CA GLU A 9 22.53 -11.67 -16.38
C GLU A 9 22.47 -10.24 -15.85
N LEU A 10 22.52 -10.06 -14.52
CA LEU A 10 22.46 -8.76 -13.87
C LEU A 10 23.68 -7.89 -14.20
N ARG A 11 24.88 -8.47 -14.18
CA ARG A 11 26.13 -7.80 -14.56
C ARG A 11 26.10 -7.37 -16.02
N ASP A 12 25.61 -8.24 -16.89
CA ASP A 12 25.55 -7.97 -18.31
C ASP A 12 24.54 -6.86 -18.62
N PHE A 13 23.35 -6.92 -18.02
CA PHE A 13 22.39 -5.81 -18.09
C PHE A 13 22.95 -4.51 -17.51
N HIS A 14 23.69 -4.58 -16.38
CA HIS A 14 24.31 -3.40 -15.80
C HIS A 14 25.31 -2.75 -16.75
N ARG A 15 26.21 -3.55 -17.34
CA ARG A 15 27.23 -3.06 -18.28
C ARG A 15 26.62 -2.49 -19.56
N ARG A 16 25.63 -3.18 -20.15
CA ARG A 16 25.06 -2.82 -21.45
C ARG A 16 24.06 -1.66 -21.41
N TYR A 17 23.38 -1.45 -20.27
CA TYR A 17 22.27 -0.49 -20.22
C TYR A 17 22.31 0.41 -18.99
N ASN A 18 22.56 -0.16 -17.81
CA ASN A 18 22.41 0.62 -16.58
C ASN A 18 23.57 1.59 -16.32
N ARG A 19 24.79 1.25 -16.74
CA ARG A 19 25.99 2.06 -16.47
C ARG A 19 25.86 3.49 -17.01
N GLU A 20 25.40 3.64 -18.24
CA GLU A 20 25.13 4.95 -18.85
C GLU A 20 24.04 5.72 -18.09
N LYS A 21 22.95 5.04 -17.72
CA LYS A 21 21.84 5.66 -16.96
C LYS A 21 22.25 6.11 -15.57
N VAL A 22 23.13 5.37 -14.90
CA VAL A 22 23.70 5.77 -13.60
C VAL A 22 24.62 6.97 -13.76
N ALA A 23 25.47 6.97 -14.79
CA ALA A 23 26.36 8.11 -15.07
C ALA A 23 25.59 9.40 -15.38
N GLU A 24 24.47 9.30 -16.08
CA GLU A 24 23.58 10.44 -16.36
C GLU A 24 22.62 10.79 -15.20
N ASN A 25 22.69 10.09 -14.06
CA ASN A 25 21.73 10.19 -12.95
C ASN A 25 20.26 10.10 -13.38
N ARG A 26 19.98 9.26 -14.38
CA ARG A 26 18.67 9.05 -15.02
C ARG A 26 18.08 7.68 -14.72
N GLN A 27 18.60 7.02 -13.69
CA GLN A 27 18.11 5.71 -13.31
C GLN A 27 16.79 5.83 -12.55
N ASP A 28 15.73 5.22 -13.10
CA ASP A 28 14.40 5.29 -12.53
C ASP A 28 13.83 3.89 -12.25
N TYR A 29 13.82 3.52 -10.97
CA TYR A 29 13.28 2.24 -10.49
C TYR A 29 11.76 2.18 -10.38
N GLN A 30 11.07 3.26 -10.74
CA GLN A 30 9.63 3.34 -10.76
C GLN A 30 9.04 3.07 -12.15
N HIS A 31 9.86 2.86 -13.19
CA HIS A 31 9.37 2.68 -14.56
C HIS A 31 10.04 1.52 -15.31
N GLY A 32 9.26 0.87 -16.18
CA GLY A 32 9.73 -0.13 -17.13
C GLY A 32 10.47 -1.32 -16.48
N ILE A 33 11.50 -1.80 -17.18
CA ILE A 33 12.26 -3.00 -16.78
C ILE A 33 12.96 -2.85 -15.42
N PHE A 34 13.24 -1.62 -14.99
CA PHE A 34 13.86 -1.35 -13.68
C PHE A 34 12.95 -1.65 -12.49
N GLN A 35 11.64 -1.78 -12.70
CA GLN A 35 10.71 -2.21 -11.64
C GLN A 35 10.84 -3.70 -11.29
N SER A 36 11.48 -4.49 -12.16
CA SER A 36 11.64 -5.94 -11.99
C SER A 36 12.28 -6.30 -10.65
N ILE A 37 11.79 -7.38 -10.04
CA ILE A 37 12.35 -7.93 -8.81
C ILE A 37 13.59 -8.74 -9.19
N GLY A 38 14.74 -8.38 -8.61
CA GLY A 38 16.01 -9.04 -8.90
C GLY A 38 17.10 -8.09 -9.39
N PHE A 39 16.76 -6.93 -9.94
CA PHE A 39 17.77 -5.97 -10.40
C PHE A 39 18.09 -4.90 -9.35
N LYS A 40 17.08 -4.12 -8.94
CA LYS A 40 17.26 -3.02 -7.97
C LYS A 40 17.80 -3.49 -6.62
N GLU A 41 17.48 -4.71 -6.21
CA GLU A 41 17.99 -5.31 -4.98
C GLU A 41 19.52 -5.49 -4.99
N PHE A 42 20.12 -5.64 -6.17
CA PHE A 42 21.57 -5.79 -6.37
C PHE A 42 22.23 -4.50 -6.87
N HIS A 43 21.52 -3.38 -6.88
CA HIS A 43 22.04 -2.12 -7.43
C HIS A 43 23.39 -1.71 -6.83
N GLU A 44 23.47 -1.66 -5.50
CA GLU A 44 24.69 -1.27 -4.80
C GLU A 44 25.84 -2.21 -5.11
N TYR A 45 25.56 -3.52 -5.21
CA TYR A 45 26.54 -4.54 -5.58
C TYR A 45 27.08 -4.33 -7.00
N LEU A 46 26.19 -4.06 -7.97
CA LEU A 46 26.55 -3.89 -9.38
C LEU A 46 27.34 -2.59 -9.63
N VAL A 47 26.96 -1.48 -9.00
CA VAL A 47 27.63 -0.18 -9.19
C VAL A 47 28.99 -0.12 -8.47
N SER A 48 29.14 -0.84 -7.36
CA SER A 48 30.39 -0.89 -6.60
C SER A 48 31.39 -1.93 -7.14
N GLU A 49 31.02 -2.68 -8.17
CA GLU A 49 31.86 -3.72 -8.76
C GLU A 49 33.16 -3.14 -9.31
N GLY A 50 34.30 -3.69 -8.87
CA GLY A 50 35.64 -3.21 -9.25
C GLY A 50 36.15 -1.99 -8.47
N ASN A 51 35.29 -1.34 -7.67
CA ASN A 51 35.62 -0.12 -6.92
C ASN A 51 35.66 -0.33 -5.39
N CYS A 52 35.36 -1.53 -4.90
CA CYS A 52 35.33 -1.84 -3.47
C CYS A 52 36.15 -3.10 -3.15
N SER A 53 36.45 -3.30 -1.86
CA SER A 53 37.18 -4.48 -1.41
C SER A 53 36.37 -5.76 -1.63
N PRO A 54 37.01 -6.93 -1.80
CA PRO A 54 36.32 -8.20 -1.94
C PRO A 54 35.32 -8.49 -0.80
N GLU A 55 35.68 -8.11 0.43
CA GLU A 55 34.83 -8.29 1.62
C GLU A 55 33.56 -7.42 1.52
N THR A 56 33.73 -6.17 1.10
CA THR A 56 32.62 -5.23 0.91
C THR A 56 31.68 -5.73 -0.20
N SER A 57 32.24 -6.20 -1.32
CA SER A 57 31.48 -6.77 -2.43
C SER A 57 30.66 -7.99 -2.00
N ALA A 58 31.27 -8.91 -1.22
CA ALA A 58 30.58 -10.08 -0.68
C ALA A 58 29.42 -9.69 0.26
N LEU A 59 29.61 -8.67 1.09
CA LEU A 59 28.56 -8.14 1.97
C LEU A 59 27.39 -7.57 1.18
N LEU A 60 27.66 -6.76 0.14
CA LEU A 60 26.63 -6.19 -0.73
C LEU A 60 25.88 -7.27 -1.50
N LEU A 61 26.58 -8.31 -1.96
CA LEU A 61 25.95 -9.46 -2.61
C LEU A 61 24.96 -10.16 -1.66
N GLN A 62 25.38 -10.46 -0.42
CA GLN A 62 24.50 -11.06 0.58
C GLN A 62 23.29 -10.18 0.90
N LYS A 63 23.50 -8.86 1.03
CA LYS A 63 22.42 -7.88 1.22
C LYS A 63 21.42 -7.95 0.06
N GLY A 64 21.90 -8.00 -1.19
CA GLY A 64 21.05 -8.12 -2.37
C GLY A 64 20.25 -9.42 -2.40
N ILE A 65 20.86 -10.56 -2.05
CA ILE A 65 20.16 -11.86 -1.97
C ILE A 65 19.05 -11.83 -0.92
N GLN A 66 19.31 -11.26 0.26
CA GLN A 66 18.30 -11.15 1.31
C GLN A 66 17.17 -10.20 0.90
N ALA A 67 17.49 -9.06 0.28
CA ALA A 67 16.50 -8.14 -0.25
C ALA A 67 15.62 -8.81 -1.31
N LEU A 68 16.23 -9.54 -2.26
CA LEU A 68 15.50 -10.31 -3.29
C LEU A 68 14.50 -11.28 -2.65
N LYS A 69 14.93 -12.11 -1.70
CA LYS A 69 14.04 -13.04 -0.99
C LYS A 69 12.88 -12.33 -0.31
N GLN A 70 13.15 -11.21 0.36
CA GLN A 70 12.13 -10.44 1.06
C GLN A 70 11.11 -9.83 0.10
N VAL A 71 11.57 -9.21 -1.00
CA VAL A 71 10.71 -8.57 -1.99
C VAL A 71 9.86 -9.60 -2.71
N THR A 72 10.41 -10.76 -3.09
CA THR A 72 9.65 -11.87 -3.69
C THR A 72 8.55 -12.38 -2.75
N LYS A 73 8.86 -12.55 -1.45
CA LYS A 73 7.84 -12.95 -0.45
C LYS A 73 6.74 -11.91 -0.29
N ARG A 74 7.10 -10.62 -0.26
CA ARG A 74 6.11 -9.52 -0.20
C ARG A 74 5.27 -9.46 -1.47
N TYR A 75 5.87 -9.72 -2.63
CA TYR A 75 5.19 -9.74 -3.91
C TYR A 75 4.15 -10.88 -3.97
N ALA A 76 4.53 -12.11 -3.62
CA ALA A 76 3.60 -13.24 -3.55
C ALA A 76 2.41 -12.95 -2.61
N ARG A 77 2.67 -12.37 -1.42
CA ARG A 77 1.60 -11.93 -0.50
C ARG A 77 0.69 -10.87 -1.12
N ARG A 78 1.27 -9.92 -1.87
CA ARG A 78 0.50 -8.88 -2.56
C ARG A 78 -0.35 -9.45 -3.68
N GLN A 79 0.17 -10.40 -4.46
CA GLN A 79 -0.60 -11.12 -5.49
C GLN A 79 -1.79 -11.85 -4.87
N ASN A 80 -1.56 -12.66 -3.82
CA ASN A 80 -2.64 -13.37 -3.13
C ASN A 80 -3.70 -12.40 -2.58
N LYS A 81 -3.27 -11.29 -1.96
CA LYS A 81 -4.18 -10.25 -1.48
C LYS A 81 -4.96 -9.61 -2.62
N TRP A 82 -4.31 -9.33 -3.75
CA TRP A 82 -4.93 -8.73 -4.92
C TRP A 82 -5.96 -9.66 -5.55
N VAL A 83 -5.61 -10.92 -5.82
CA VAL A 83 -6.51 -11.95 -6.37
C VAL A 83 -7.74 -12.12 -5.47
N ARG A 84 -7.53 -12.33 -4.17
CA ARG A 84 -8.63 -12.46 -3.20
C ARG A 84 -9.54 -11.23 -3.17
N ASN A 85 -8.97 -10.03 -3.20
CA ASN A 85 -9.77 -8.81 -3.13
C ASN A 85 -10.49 -8.48 -4.44
N ARG A 86 -9.84 -8.75 -5.58
CA ARG A 86 -10.33 -8.40 -6.92
C ARG A 86 -11.41 -9.37 -7.39
N PHE A 87 -11.21 -10.68 -7.19
CA PHE A 87 -12.13 -11.68 -7.70
C PHE A 87 -13.12 -12.19 -6.66
N LEU A 88 -12.70 -12.36 -5.40
CA LEU A 88 -13.54 -13.04 -4.40
C LEU A 88 -14.32 -12.06 -3.51
N ARG A 89 -13.69 -10.97 -3.04
CA ARG A 89 -14.35 -10.03 -2.10
C ARG A 89 -15.12 -8.88 -2.77
N ARG A 90 -14.83 -8.60 -4.04
CA ARG A 90 -15.47 -7.52 -4.81
C ARG A 90 -15.71 -8.01 -6.24
N PRO A 91 -16.52 -9.06 -6.44
CA PRO A 91 -16.87 -9.44 -7.79
C PRO A 91 -17.59 -8.25 -8.44
N GLY A 92 -16.92 -7.59 -9.39
CA GLY A 92 -17.61 -6.66 -10.28
C GLY A 92 -18.68 -7.41 -11.08
N PRO A 93 -19.56 -6.71 -11.82
CA PRO A 93 -20.66 -7.33 -12.55
C PRO A 93 -20.23 -8.44 -13.54
N ASN A 94 -18.94 -8.53 -13.90
CA ASN A 94 -18.40 -9.47 -14.88
C ASN A 94 -17.21 -10.28 -14.34
N VAL A 95 -17.21 -10.65 -13.06
CA VAL A 95 -16.13 -11.49 -12.52
C VAL A 95 -16.44 -12.97 -12.78
N PRO A 96 -15.57 -13.70 -13.49
CA PRO A 96 -15.79 -15.12 -13.75
C PRO A 96 -15.71 -15.93 -12.44
N PRO A 97 -16.36 -17.11 -12.39
CA PRO A 97 -16.13 -18.07 -11.32
C PRO A 97 -14.65 -18.37 -11.17
N VAL A 98 -14.15 -18.35 -9.94
CA VAL A 98 -12.74 -18.65 -9.64
C VAL A 98 -12.68 -20.00 -8.95
N TYR A 99 -11.96 -20.94 -9.53
CA TYR A 99 -11.73 -22.26 -8.95
C TYR A 99 -10.34 -22.30 -8.30
N GLY A 100 -10.28 -22.82 -7.08
CA GLY A 100 -9.05 -22.96 -6.32
C GLY A 100 -8.45 -24.33 -6.55
N LEU A 101 -7.15 -24.38 -6.84
CA LEU A 101 -6.37 -25.62 -6.96
C LEU A 101 -5.33 -25.64 -5.85
N GLU A 102 -5.20 -26.79 -5.18
CA GLU A 102 -4.30 -26.93 -4.04
C GLU A 102 -2.89 -27.28 -4.53
N VAL A 103 -1.92 -26.42 -4.20
CA VAL A 103 -0.53 -26.52 -4.70
C VAL A 103 0.49 -26.70 -3.59
N SER A 104 0.04 -26.98 -2.35
CA SER A 104 0.95 -27.12 -1.20
C SER A 104 1.89 -28.33 -1.30
N ASP A 105 1.44 -29.45 -1.89
CA ASP A 105 2.24 -30.65 -2.09
C ASP A 105 2.53 -30.87 -3.57
N LEU A 106 3.80 -30.71 -3.95
CA LEU A 106 4.25 -30.87 -5.34
C LEU A 106 4.21 -32.32 -5.81
N LEU A 107 4.28 -33.31 -4.90
CA LEU A 107 4.21 -34.72 -5.26
C LEU A 107 2.82 -35.14 -5.72
N ARG A 108 1.80 -34.39 -5.29
CA ARG A 108 0.40 -34.62 -5.64
C ARG A 108 -0.11 -33.70 -6.74
N TRP A 109 0.79 -32.99 -7.44
CA TRP A 109 0.43 -32.05 -8.52
C TRP A 109 -0.55 -32.64 -9.53
N GLU A 110 -0.34 -33.89 -9.94
CA GLU A 110 -1.18 -34.56 -10.92
C GLU A 110 -2.64 -34.66 -10.44
N GLU A 111 -2.84 -35.09 -9.19
CA GLU A 111 -4.16 -35.34 -8.59
C GLU A 111 -4.84 -34.07 -8.08
N ASP A 112 -4.08 -33.17 -7.46
CA ASP A 112 -4.63 -31.99 -6.76
C ASP A 112 -4.71 -30.74 -7.66
N VAL A 113 -3.99 -30.73 -8.80
CA VAL A 113 -3.90 -29.57 -9.70
C VAL A 113 -4.26 -29.92 -11.14
N LEU A 114 -3.52 -30.85 -11.78
CA LEU A 114 -3.67 -31.07 -13.21
C LEU A 114 -5.02 -31.68 -13.58
N LYS A 115 -5.38 -32.82 -12.98
CA LYS A 115 -6.66 -33.48 -13.27
C LYS A 115 -7.87 -32.58 -12.97
N PRO A 116 -7.97 -31.92 -11.80
CA PRO A 116 -9.09 -31.02 -11.54
C PRO A 116 -9.11 -29.83 -12.50
N ALA A 117 -7.96 -29.26 -12.87
CA ALA A 117 -7.91 -28.16 -13.82
C ALA A 117 -8.44 -28.56 -15.20
N LEU A 118 -8.04 -29.74 -15.70
CA LEU A 118 -8.51 -30.26 -16.98
C LEU A 118 -10.01 -30.53 -16.95
N GLU A 119 -10.51 -31.14 -15.88
CA GLU A 119 -11.94 -31.43 -15.72
C GLU A 119 -12.80 -30.14 -15.66
N ILE A 120 -12.31 -29.10 -14.97
CA ILE A 120 -12.97 -27.79 -14.92
C ILE A 120 -13.04 -27.17 -16.32
N VAL A 121 -11.93 -27.18 -17.06
CA VAL A 121 -11.86 -26.60 -18.41
C VAL A 121 -12.71 -27.40 -19.40
N GLU A 122 -12.67 -28.71 -19.35
CA GLU A 122 -13.47 -29.57 -20.21
C GLU A 122 -14.97 -29.38 -19.97
N SER A 123 -15.39 -29.34 -18.71
CA SER A 123 -16.79 -29.07 -18.33
C SER A 123 -17.23 -27.71 -18.86
N PHE A 124 -16.39 -26.68 -18.70
CA PHE A 124 -16.67 -25.34 -19.23
C PHE A 124 -16.82 -25.32 -20.76
N ILE A 125 -15.92 -25.98 -21.50
CA ILE A 125 -15.98 -26.07 -22.97
C ILE A 125 -17.27 -26.78 -23.42
N GLN A 126 -17.72 -27.79 -22.68
CA GLN A 126 -18.93 -28.57 -22.99
C GLN A 126 -20.22 -27.91 -22.49
N GLY A 127 -20.15 -26.76 -21.81
CA GLY A 127 -21.31 -26.09 -21.22
C GLY A 127 -21.91 -26.82 -20.01
N ARG A 128 -21.16 -27.73 -19.39
CA ARG A 128 -21.54 -28.43 -18.15
C ARG A 128 -21.00 -27.69 -16.93
N GLU A 129 -21.68 -27.80 -15.80
CA GLU A 129 -21.12 -27.32 -14.54
C GLU A 129 -19.97 -28.26 -14.10
N PRO A 130 -18.79 -27.71 -13.77
CA PRO A 130 -17.69 -28.53 -13.27
C PRO A 130 -18.02 -29.08 -11.88
N PRO A 131 -17.50 -30.27 -11.53
CA PRO A 131 -17.75 -30.88 -10.22
C PRO A 131 -17.09 -30.12 -9.06
N ALA A 132 -16.03 -29.36 -9.34
CA ALA A 132 -15.41 -28.48 -8.37
C ALA A 132 -16.27 -27.23 -8.16
N GLU A 133 -16.53 -26.84 -6.91
CA GLU A 133 -17.23 -25.60 -6.63
C GLU A 133 -16.31 -24.37 -6.77
N PRO A 134 -16.81 -23.25 -7.33
CA PRO A 134 -16.09 -21.99 -7.30
C PRO A 134 -15.81 -21.55 -5.87
N VAL A 135 -14.63 -20.97 -5.65
CA VAL A 135 -14.23 -20.39 -4.37
C VAL A 135 -15.17 -19.23 -4.05
N LYS A 136 -15.93 -19.37 -2.98
CA LYS A 136 -16.74 -18.31 -2.40
C LYS A 136 -16.02 -17.74 -1.20
N MET A 137 -16.07 -16.42 -1.03
CA MET A 137 -15.59 -15.76 0.17
C MET A 137 -16.70 -14.89 0.72
N GLU A 138 -17.01 -15.07 1.99
CA GLU A 138 -17.92 -14.18 2.70
C GLU A 138 -17.40 -12.75 2.57
N TYR A 139 -18.25 -11.88 2.01
CA TYR A 139 -18.00 -10.47 1.93
C TYR A 139 -19.04 -9.77 2.79
N ASP A 140 -18.57 -8.87 3.65
CA ASP A 140 -19.47 -8.02 4.41
C ASP A 140 -20.08 -6.99 3.47
N VAL A 141 -21.36 -7.20 3.14
CA VAL A 141 -22.17 -6.31 2.30
C VAL A 141 -22.28 -4.91 2.91
N ASN A 142 -22.18 -4.80 4.25
CA ASN A 142 -22.36 -3.56 5.01
C ASN A 142 -21.09 -2.72 5.17
N GLU A 143 -19.90 -3.21 4.80
CA GLU A 143 -18.70 -2.38 4.83
C GLU A 143 -18.69 -1.43 3.61
N ASN A 144 -19.21 -0.21 3.79
CA ASN A 144 -19.20 0.84 2.78
C ASN A 144 -17.77 1.41 2.59
N LYS A 145 -16.92 0.66 1.88
CA LYS A 145 -15.48 0.94 1.66
C LYS A 145 -15.18 2.11 0.73
N ARG A 146 -16.21 2.82 0.26
CA ARG A 146 -16.09 3.96 -0.66
C ARG A 146 -16.63 5.25 -0.07
N SER A 147 -17.15 5.23 1.17
CA SER A 147 -17.57 6.46 1.83
C SER A 147 -16.37 7.39 1.97
N HIS A 148 -16.57 8.66 1.62
CA HIS A 148 -15.54 9.68 1.73
C HIS A 148 -15.85 10.53 2.95
N ARG A 149 -14.97 10.53 3.95
CA ARG A 149 -15.13 11.32 5.17
C ARG A 149 -13.88 12.16 5.39
N VAL A 150 -14.08 13.43 5.74
CA VAL A 150 -12.98 14.36 6.04
C VAL A 150 -12.92 14.57 7.54
N CYS A 151 -11.74 14.39 8.11
CA CYS A 151 -11.48 14.74 9.50
C CYS A 151 -10.85 16.13 9.55
N GLU A 152 -11.65 17.14 9.87
CA GLU A 152 -11.20 18.54 9.98
C GLU A 152 -10.13 18.75 11.07
N LEU A 153 -10.15 17.91 12.10
CA LEU A 153 -9.16 17.91 13.20
C LEU A 153 -7.75 17.53 12.76
N CYS A 154 -7.66 16.64 11.79
CA CYS A 154 -6.40 16.07 11.33
C CYS A 154 -6.07 16.51 9.90
N ASP A 155 -6.96 17.29 9.28
CA ASP A 155 -6.95 17.67 7.87
C ASP A 155 -6.66 16.48 6.93
N ARG A 156 -7.46 15.42 7.10
CA ARG A 156 -7.28 14.17 6.35
C ARG A 156 -8.57 13.65 5.77
N VAL A 157 -8.52 13.33 4.49
CA VAL A 157 -9.50 12.52 3.79
C VAL A 157 -9.31 11.04 4.17
N ILE A 158 -10.40 10.40 4.56
CA ILE A 158 -10.44 8.98 4.92
C ILE A 158 -11.54 8.31 4.11
N ILE A 159 -11.16 7.26 3.40
CA ILE A 159 -12.05 6.50 2.53
C ILE A 159 -12.41 5.19 3.24
N GLY A 160 -13.71 4.98 3.46
CA GLY A 160 -14.28 3.81 4.11
C GLY A 160 -14.67 4.06 5.57
N ASP A 161 -15.85 3.57 5.95
CA ASP A 161 -16.40 3.77 7.30
C ASP A 161 -15.56 3.06 8.38
N ARG A 162 -14.95 1.93 8.03
CA ARG A 162 -14.09 1.19 8.96
C ARG A 162 -12.78 1.92 9.23
N GLU A 163 -12.17 2.46 8.18
CA GLU A 163 -10.97 3.29 8.24
C GLU A 163 -11.25 4.58 9.02
N TRP A 164 -12.43 5.18 8.83
CA TRP A 164 -12.91 6.31 9.63
C TRP A 164 -13.03 5.95 11.11
N ALA A 165 -13.70 4.84 11.44
CA ALA A 165 -13.86 4.39 12.82
C ALA A 165 -12.52 4.00 13.48
N ALA A 166 -11.55 3.53 12.71
CA ALA A 166 -10.19 3.27 13.20
C ALA A 166 -9.42 4.58 13.43
N HIS A 167 -9.57 5.55 12.53
CA HIS A 167 -8.95 6.86 12.65
C HIS A 167 -9.43 7.62 13.88
N THR A 168 -10.75 7.69 14.12
CA THR A 168 -11.31 8.41 15.27
C THR A 168 -10.85 7.83 16.61
N ARG A 169 -10.51 6.53 16.64
CA ARG A 169 -9.94 5.84 17.81
C ARG A 169 -8.41 5.84 17.86
N SER A 170 -7.74 6.40 16.84
CA SER A 170 -6.29 6.38 16.76
C SER A 170 -5.64 7.34 17.77
N LYS A 171 -4.43 6.96 18.25
CA LYS A 171 -3.65 7.80 19.17
C LYS A 171 -3.37 9.20 18.61
N SER A 172 -3.15 9.30 17.31
CA SER A 172 -2.93 10.59 16.62
C SER A 172 -4.17 11.48 16.69
N HIS A 173 -5.35 10.95 16.33
CA HIS A 173 -6.59 11.73 16.37
C HIS A 173 -6.94 12.19 17.79
N LEU A 174 -6.82 11.30 18.78
CA LEU A 174 -7.03 11.63 20.19
C LEU A 174 -6.05 12.70 20.71
N HIS A 175 -4.80 12.69 20.23
CA HIS A 175 -3.83 13.73 20.56
C HIS A 175 -4.24 15.09 20.00
N HIS A 176 -4.64 15.16 18.71
CA HIS A 176 -5.13 16.40 18.10
C HIS A 176 -6.38 16.94 18.80
N LEU A 177 -7.32 16.06 19.17
CA LEU A 177 -8.48 16.42 19.99
C LEU A 177 -8.08 17.06 21.32
N LYS A 178 -7.13 16.45 22.05
CA LYS A 178 -6.66 16.97 23.34
C LYS A 178 -5.94 18.31 23.19
N LYS A 179 -5.13 18.47 22.13
CA LYS A 179 -4.43 19.73 21.83
C LYS A 179 -5.42 20.86 21.55
N ARG A 180 -6.44 20.61 20.72
CA ARG A 180 -7.45 21.63 20.38
C ARG A 180 -8.26 22.07 21.61
N ARG A 181 -8.70 21.12 22.44
CA ARG A 181 -9.39 21.45 23.71
C ARG A 181 -8.57 22.32 24.65
N LYS A 182 -7.25 22.13 24.71
CA LYS A 182 -6.37 22.98 25.53
C LYS A 182 -6.25 24.40 24.97
N LEU A 183 -6.16 24.54 23.65
CA LEU A 183 -6.12 25.85 22.99
C LEU A 183 -7.43 26.62 23.16
N GLU A 184 -8.57 25.93 23.01
CA GLU A 184 -9.91 26.50 23.25
C GLU A 184 -10.13 26.87 24.73
N ALA A 185 -9.58 26.09 25.67
CA ALA A 185 -9.62 26.45 27.09
C ALA A 185 -8.74 27.67 27.40
N ALA A 186 -7.55 27.76 26.80
CA ALA A 186 -6.66 28.89 26.97
C ALA A 186 -7.22 30.18 26.35
N SER A 187 -7.89 30.09 25.19
CA SER A 187 -8.53 31.25 24.56
C SER A 187 -9.71 31.77 25.38
N ARG A 188 -10.53 30.88 25.95
CA ARG A 188 -11.65 31.27 26.83
C ARG A 188 -11.20 31.96 28.11
N VAL A 189 -10.08 31.54 28.70
CA VAL A 189 -9.51 32.19 29.89
C VAL A 189 -8.99 33.59 29.54
N ALA A 190 -8.35 33.76 28.38
CA ALA A 190 -7.87 35.06 27.90
C ALA A 190 -9.03 36.03 27.57
N GLU A 191 -10.16 35.53 27.05
CA GLU A 191 -11.36 36.33 26.79
C GLU A 191 -12.05 36.79 28.08
N THR A 192 -12.06 35.97 29.14
CA THR A 192 -12.65 36.36 30.43
C THR A 192 -11.81 37.37 31.21
N GLU A 193 -10.50 37.43 30.98
CA GLU A 193 -9.60 38.42 31.61
C GLU A 193 -9.63 39.78 30.88
N GLY A 194 -10.09 39.83 29.62
CA GLY A 194 -10.20 41.06 28.83
C GLY A 194 -11.44 41.92 29.09
N ASP A 195 -12.46 41.40 29.77
CA ASP A 195 -13.76 42.08 30.00
C ASP A 195 -13.87 42.74 31.41
N SER A 196 -12.78 42.76 32.19
CA SER A 196 -12.76 43.30 33.56
C SER A 196 -11.97 44.62 33.71
N GLY A 197 -11.87 45.39 32.65
CA GLY A 197 -11.18 46.69 32.62
C GLY A 197 -12.01 47.80 31.97
N GLY A 198 -13.13 48.19 32.58
CA GLY A 198 -13.79 49.47 32.30
C GLY A 198 -13.88 50.30 33.58
N PRO A 199 -13.48 51.58 33.53
CA PRO A 199 -14.46 52.57 33.96
C PRO A 199 -14.47 53.88 33.14
N GLU A 200 -15.71 54.37 33.02
CA GLU A 200 -16.14 55.77 33.16
C GLU A 200 -15.67 56.83 32.15
N THR A 201 -16.61 57.25 31.29
CA THR A 201 -16.71 58.65 30.91
C THR A 201 -18.15 59.13 31.09
N LEU A 202 -18.30 60.12 31.97
CA LEU A 202 -19.47 60.95 32.18
C LEU A 202 -19.95 61.60 30.86
N GLY A 203 -21.25 61.84 30.79
CA GLY A 203 -21.96 62.25 29.58
C GLY A 203 -21.72 63.67 29.10
N ASP A 204 -22.22 63.93 27.90
CA ASP A 204 -22.99 65.14 27.60
C ASP A 204 -23.95 64.89 26.43
N ASP A 205 -25.09 65.55 26.51
CA ASP A 205 -26.30 65.46 25.70
C ASP A 205 -26.19 66.40 24.49
N SER A 206 -26.54 65.93 23.27
CA SER A 206 -26.89 66.78 22.11
C SER A 206 -27.39 65.98 20.89
N SER A 207 -28.72 66.00 20.71
CA SER A 207 -29.45 66.34 19.46
C SER A 207 -29.29 65.51 18.16
N LEU A 208 -30.32 64.70 17.88
CA LEU A 208 -31.10 64.40 16.62
C LEU A 208 -30.70 65.08 15.27
N PRO A 209 -31.25 64.65 14.09
CA PRO A 209 -31.77 63.33 13.65
C PRO A 209 -31.32 62.89 12.21
N LEU A 210 -31.77 61.69 11.84
CA LEU A 210 -31.73 60.95 10.55
C LEU A 210 -32.17 61.75 9.30
N PRO A 211 -31.82 61.26 8.09
CA PRO A 211 -32.65 60.25 7.40
C PRO A 211 -31.99 58.88 7.23
#